data_AF-A0A8J6Y7G5-F1
#
_entry.id   AF-A0A8J6Y7G5-F1
#
_cell.length_a   1.000
_cell.length_b   1.000
_cell.length_c   1.000
_cell.angle_alpha   90.00
_cell.angle_beta   90.00
_cell.angle_gamma   90.00
#
_symmetry.space_group_name_H-M   'P 1'
#
loop_
_entity.id
_entity.type
_entity.pdbx_description
1 polymer ?
#
loop_
_entity_poly.entity_id
_entity_poly.type
_entity_poly.pdbx_seq_one_letter_code
_entity_poly.pdbx_strand_id
1 'polypeptide(L)'
;MAATLIGVAVLLPTAAWYVTGSSEATRRSRAIEAGATLEIREDVESRATRLGARLEDLRRQEAVRPFFHYQTLYHDPRGAAEGLAVTPSPLASGSTDPLVWAHFQIDEDGLVTLPAVSERFPELTSDADLVAFCSILGELQHVLVLGEEPAHTVSAADEERLLTLTGSEWEQILLADSVYASITGRQDGAASPVTPGEPGRVVIRILPLHWHTLVLGSGPALAALREVHTPNGVLLQGFAVAPEAVIQWLGAGALPVEFSPAPPASSAAVTAVVAATGWILETEPGPALASATARGRAEVLQFRRTFAFTASAVFLAAAAVVWILFQMDRLARQRARFAAAAAHELKTPLSGLLLHSEMLAENLGDPEHRKSYAATVATEAERLGRVVSNMLDLARLERGALHTYTRPGDLGRAVDQCVARARRRLEDAGIKLEVSISPTLPRALLDDDAICQILDNLLDNAEKHTRPAAERRVEVRVTSGDSALRVEVSDNGPGIPRHQRRRLFRPFDRPA
;
A
#
# COMPACT_ATOMS: atom_id res chain seq x y z
N MET A 1 4.94 24.26 31.72
CA MET A 1 6.27 24.46 31.11
C MET A 1 6.87 23.14 30.62
N ALA A 2 7.05 22.12 31.48
CA ALA A 2 7.58 20.81 31.07
C ALA A 2 6.74 20.10 29.99
N ALA A 3 5.42 20.03 30.14
CA ALA A 3 4.53 19.43 29.12
C ALA A 3 4.60 20.16 27.77
N THR A 4 4.75 21.48 27.79
CA THR A 4 4.86 22.32 26.59
C THR A 4 6.19 22.07 25.86
N LEU A 5 7.30 21.95 26.60
CA LEU A 5 8.61 21.63 26.04
C LEU A 5 8.65 20.22 25.43
N ILE A 6 8.06 19.23 26.11
CA ILE A 6 7.96 17.85 25.59
C ILE A 6 7.12 17.81 24.31
N GLY A 7 6.00 18.55 24.28
CA GLY A 7 5.17 18.66 23.08
C GLY A 7 5.94 19.20 21.87
N VAL A 8 6.68 20.29 22.05
CA VAL A 8 7.50 20.89 20.98
C VAL A 8 8.62 19.94 20.53
N ALA A 9 9.29 19.28 21.47
CA ALA A 9 10.37 18.33 21.19
C ALA A 9 9.91 17.09 20.41
N VAL A 10 8.62 16.71 20.50
CA VAL A 10 8.03 15.60 19.74
C VAL A 10 7.44 16.08 18.41
N LEU A 11 6.72 17.20 18.41
CA LEU A 11 6.00 17.69 17.23
C LEU A 11 6.93 18.15 16.11
N LEU A 12 8.01 18.87 16.43
CA LEU A 12 8.91 19.39 15.40
C LEU A 12 9.63 18.28 14.61
N PRO A 13 10.27 17.27 15.26
CA PRO A 13 10.93 16.20 14.51
C PRO A 13 9.95 15.30 13.76
N THR A 14 8.77 15.01 14.34
CA THR A 14 7.76 14.18 13.68
C THR A 14 7.17 14.87 12.45
N ALA A 15 6.90 16.19 12.53
CA ALA A 15 6.47 16.98 11.38
C ALA A 15 7.56 17.04 10.29
N ALA A 16 8.81 17.29 10.67
CA ALA A 16 9.95 17.30 9.74
C ALA A 16 10.14 15.94 9.05
N TRP A 17 10.00 14.84 9.79
CA TRP A 17 10.07 13.49 9.25
C TRP A 17 8.89 13.18 8.31
N TYR A 18 7.67 13.64 8.63
CA TYR A 18 6.52 13.50 7.75
C TYR A 18 6.74 14.20 6.40
N VAL A 19 7.19 15.46 6.43
CA VAL A 19 7.40 16.27 5.22
C VAL A 19 8.48 15.63 4.34
N THR A 20 9.63 15.31 4.93
CA THR A 20 10.75 14.71 4.17
C THR A 20 10.37 13.32 3.64
N GLY A 21 9.84 12.46 4.50
CA GLY A 21 9.48 11.09 4.14
C GLY A 21 8.32 10.98 3.14
N SER A 22 7.30 11.84 3.24
CA SER A 22 6.20 11.87 2.25
C SER A 22 6.67 12.34 0.88
N SER A 23 7.56 13.34 0.85
CA SER A 23 8.16 13.82 -0.40
C SER A 23 9.00 12.73 -1.07
N GLU A 24 9.76 11.97 -0.28
CA GLU A 24 10.62 10.89 -0.77
C GLU A 24 9.80 9.70 -1.26
N ALA A 25 8.78 9.28 -0.53
CA ALA A 25 7.86 8.23 -0.96
C ALA A 25 7.15 8.59 -2.28
N THR A 26 6.73 9.85 -2.43
CA THR A 26 6.12 10.33 -3.66
C THR A 26 7.12 10.34 -4.82
N ARG A 27 8.37 10.74 -4.57
CA ARG A 27 9.45 10.68 -5.57
C ARG A 27 9.71 9.26 -6.05
N ARG A 28 9.80 8.30 -5.13
CA ARG A 28 9.97 6.87 -5.46
C ARG A 28 8.79 6.32 -6.27
N SER A 29 7.56 6.65 -5.88
CA SER A 29 6.36 6.26 -6.66
C SER A 29 6.45 6.74 -8.10
N ARG A 30 6.81 8.01 -8.32
CA ARG A 30 6.97 8.56 -9.67
C ARG A 30 8.13 7.92 -10.44
N ALA A 31 9.23 7.61 -9.75
CA ALA A 31 10.38 6.94 -10.37
C ALA A 31 10.02 5.53 -10.86
N ILE A 32 9.20 4.78 -10.09
CA ILE A 32 8.70 3.45 -10.50
C ILE A 32 7.82 3.56 -11.74
N GLU A 33 6.90 4.52 -11.79
CA GLU A 33 6.01 4.74 -12.94
C GLU A 33 6.78 5.19 -14.18
N ALA A 34 7.72 6.12 -14.02
CA ALA A 34 8.56 6.60 -15.11
C ALA A 34 9.49 5.50 -15.65
N GLY A 35 10.10 4.70 -14.76
CA GLY A 35 10.94 3.57 -15.15
C GLY A 35 10.17 2.53 -15.96
N ALA A 36 8.96 2.15 -15.53
CA ALA A 36 8.12 1.22 -16.29
C ALA A 36 7.75 1.74 -17.67
N THR A 37 7.49 3.05 -17.81
CA THR A 37 7.18 3.67 -19.11
C THR A 37 8.39 3.61 -20.05
N LEU A 38 9.59 3.88 -19.52
CA LEU A 38 10.83 3.85 -20.28
C LEU A 38 11.17 2.42 -20.73
N GLU A 39 11.08 1.44 -19.82
CA GLU A 39 11.32 0.03 -20.13
C GLU A 39 10.42 -0.49 -21.25
N ILE A 40 9.12 -0.15 -21.22
CA ILE A 40 8.17 -0.54 -22.29
C ILE A 40 8.57 0.10 -23.61
N ARG A 41 8.91 1.39 -23.60
CA ARG A 41 9.32 2.11 -24.82
C ARG A 41 10.60 1.52 -25.43
N GLU A 42 11.61 1.26 -24.62
CA GLU A 42 12.87 0.66 -25.07
C GLU A 42 12.67 -0.75 -25.63
N ASP A 43 11.79 -1.57 -25.03
CA ASP A 43 11.46 -2.90 -25.56
C ASP A 43 10.79 -2.80 -26.95
N VAL A 44 9.81 -1.91 -27.12
CA VAL A 44 9.12 -1.72 -28.41
C VAL A 44 10.08 -1.18 -29.47
N GLU A 45 10.90 -0.17 -29.16
CA GLU A 45 11.89 0.40 -30.08
C GLU A 45 12.96 -0.63 -30.48
N SER A 46 13.42 -1.45 -29.54
CA SER A 46 14.39 -2.53 -29.78
C SER A 46 13.82 -3.60 -30.72
N ARG A 47 12.55 -3.99 -30.52
CA ARG A 47 11.86 -4.95 -31.40
C ARG A 47 11.61 -4.38 -32.79
N ALA A 48 11.18 -3.12 -32.89
CA ALA A 48 10.99 -2.45 -34.17
C ALA A 48 12.30 -2.35 -34.96
N THR A 49 13.40 -2.03 -34.29
CA THR A 49 14.74 -1.98 -34.90
C THR A 49 15.16 -3.37 -35.41
N ARG A 50 14.95 -4.41 -34.61
CA ARG A 50 15.28 -5.80 -34.98
C ARG A 50 14.44 -6.29 -36.16
N LEU A 51 13.13 -5.99 -36.14
CA LEU A 51 12.22 -6.32 -37.23
C LEU A 51 12.59 -5.57 -38.52
N GLY A 52 12.83 -4.27 -38.44
CA GLY A 52 13.23 -3.46 -39.60
C GLY A 52 14.53 -3.96 -40.24
N ALA A 53 15.54 -4.27 -39.44
CA ALA A 53 16.78 -4.86 -39.93
C ALA A 53 16.55 -6.22 -40.61
N ARG A 54 15.63 -7.03 -40.07
CA ARG A 54 15.29 -8.33 -40.64
C ARG A 54 14.53 -8.20 -41.95
N LEU A 55 13.54 -7.33 -42.04
CA LEU A 55 12.78 -7.07 -43.26
C LEU A 55 13.70 -6.52 -44.36
N GLU A 56 14.62 -5.62 -44.02
CA GLU A 56 15.59 -5.09 -45.00
C GLU A 56 16.60 -6.15 -45.46
N ASP A 57 16.96 -7.10 -44.61
CA ASP A 57 17.75 -8.27 -45.02
C ASP A 57 16.99 -9.15 -46.02
N LEU A 58 15.70 -9.40 -45.78
CA LEU A 58 14.84 -10.14 -46.72
C LEU A 58 14.72 -9.42 -48.07
N ARG A 59 14.45 -8.11 -48.05
CA ARG A 59 14.37 -7.29 -49.27
C ARG A 59 15.67 -7.36 -50.08
N ARG A 60 16.83 -7.26 -49.41
CA ARG A 60 18.15 -7.35 -50.06
C ARG A 60 18.42 -8.74 -50.63
N GLN A 61 18.10 -9.81 -49.90
CA GLN A 61 18.25 -11.18 -50.38
C GLN A 61 17.39 -11.42 -51.63
N GLU A 62 16.19 -10.86 -51.67
CA GLU A 62 15.28 -10.97 -52.81
C GLU A 62 15.76 -10.14 -54.02
N ALA A 63 16.29 -8.94 -53.78
CA ALA A 63 16.79 -8.06 -54.83
C ALA A 63 17.96 -8.68 -55.62
N VAL A 64 18.80 -9.51 -54.98
CA VAL A 64 20.00 -10.10 -55.61
C VAL A 64 19.76 -11.45 -56.28
N ARG A 65 18.52 -11.97 -56.33
CA ARG A 65 18.27 -13.30 -56.92
C ARG A 65 18.77 -13.40 -58.38
N PRO A 66 19.31 -14.56 -58.79
CA PRO A 66 19.88 -14.73 -60.13
C PRO A 66 18.82 -14.90 -61.23
N PHE A 67 17.57 -15.20 -60.84
CA PHE A 67 16.42 -15.38 -61.73
C PHE A 67 15.36 -14.29 -61.50
N PHE A 68 14.56 -14.02 -62.53
CA PHE A 68 13.48 -13.03 -62.46
C PHE A 68 12.07 -13.63 -62.59
N HIS A 69 11.86 -14.86 -63.08
CA HIS A 69 10.52 -15.45 -63.14
C HIS A 69 10.07 -16.01 -61.78
N TYR A 70 8.91 -15.57 -61.27
CA TYR A 70 8.27 -16.17 -60.10
C TYR A 70 7.16 -17.14 -60.55
N GLN A 71 7.59 -18.22 -61.17
CA GLN A 71 6.75 -19.33 -61.62
C GLN A 71 7.14 -20.62 -60.88
N THR A 72 6.29 -21.64 -60.89
CA THR A 72 6.60 -22.96 -60.30
C THR A 72 7.78 -23.64 -60.99
N LEU A 73 7.92 -23.34 -62.28
CA LEU A 73 8.89 -23.91 -63.18
C LEU A 73 9.57 -22.76 -63.91
N TYR A 74 10.89 -22.77 -64.02
CA TYR A 74 11.63 -21.74 -64.75
C TYR A 74 12.83 -22.34 -65.48
N HIS A 75 13.33 -21.59 -66.47
CA HIS A 75 14.56 -21.92 -67.17
C HIS A 75 15.74 -21.24 -66.47
N ASP A 76 16.78 -21.99 -66.12
CA ASP A 76 18.03 -21.40 -65.63
C ASP A 76 18.77 -20.74 -66.80
N PRO A 77 18.95 -19.40 -66.83
CA PRO A 77 19.68 -18.73 -67.91
C PRO A 77 21.17 -19.09 -67.93
N ARG A 78 21.72 -19.70 -66.87
CA ARG A 78 23.11 -20.19 -66.81
C ARG A 78 23.22 -21.70 -67.00
N GLY A 79 22.09 -22.41 -67.08
CA GLY A 79 21.98 -23.85 -67.26
C GLY A 79 22.25 -24.27 -68.70
N ALA A 80 23.52 -24.23 -69.10
CA ALA A 80 24.01 -24.52 -70.44
C ALA A 80 23.98 -26.02 -70.83
N ALA A 81 22.80 -26.66 -70.89
CA ALA A 81 22.68 -27.99 -71.50
C ALA A 81 21.48 -28.08 -72.44
N GLU A 82 21.77 -28.00 -73.73
CA GLU A 82 20.94 -28.31 -74.91
C GLU A 82 19.67 -29.14 -74.64
N GLY A 83 18.51 -28.47 -74.50
CA GLY A 83 17.19 -29.12 -74.45
C GLY A 83 16.10 -28.25 -73.79
N LEU A 84 14.83 -28.65 -73.97
CA LEU A 84 13.67 -28.14 -73.20
C LEU A 84 13.77 -28.59 -71.72
N ALA A 85 14.75 -28.05 -70.99
CA ALA A 85 15.00 -28.39 -69.60
C ALA A 85 14.35 -27.35 -68.69
N VAL A 86 13.05 -27.54 -68.41
CA VAL A 86 12.36 -26.74 -67.40
C VAL A 86 12.74 -27.27 -66.02
N THR A 87 13.22 -26.41 -65.12
CA THR A 87 13.60 -26.78 -63.75
C THR A 87 12.61 -26.25 -62.73
N PRO A 88 12.36 -26.94 -61.61
CA PRO A 88 11.59 -26.39 -60.49
C PRO A 88 12.22 -25.09 -60.00
N SER A 89 11.40 -24.06 -59.84
CA SER A 89 11.86 -22.81 -59.23
C SER A 89 12.37 -23.07 -57.81
N PRO A 90 13.44 -22.39 -57.35
CA PRO A 90 13.84 -22.42 -55.96
C PRO A 90 12.73 -21.92 -55.02
N LEU A 91 11.71 -21.22 -55.54
CA LEU A 91 10.54 -20.76 -54.81
C LEU A 91 9.35 -21.75 -54.88
N ALA A 92 9.46 -22.84 -55.65
CA ALA A 92 8.38 -23.80 -55.87
C ALA A 92 8.06 -24.66 -54.63
N SER A 93 9.00 -24.80 -53.70
CA SER A 93 8.80 -25.49 -52.42
C SER A 93 8.13 -24.61 -51.34
N GLY A 94 7.68 -23.39 -51.69
CA GLY A 94 7.24 -22.41 -50.71
C GLY A 94 8.38 -21.56 -50.16
N SER A 95 8.02 -20.52 -49.40
CA SER A 95 9.00 -19.74 -48.65
C SER A 95 9.59 -20.58 -47.52
N THR A 96 10.91 -20.63 -47.44
CA THR A 96 11.61 -21.19 -46.27
C THR A 96 11.70 -20.20 -45.11
N ASP A 97 11.37 -18.93 -45.36
CA ASP A 97 11.44 -17.87 -44.37
C ASP A 97 10.13 -17.74 -43.59
N PRO A 98 10.17 -17.77 -42.24
CA PRO A 98 8.96 -17.70 -41.42
C PRO A 98 8.22 -16.36 -41.53
N LEU A 99 8.87 -15.29 -42.01
CA LEU A 99 8.25 -13.98 -42.18
C LEU A 99 7.56 -13.80 -43.53
N VAL A 100 7.99 -14.55 -44.55
CA VAL A 100 7.48 -14.39 -45.90
C VAL A 100 6.30 -15.34 -46.09
N TRP A 101 5.13 -14.75 -46.26
CA TRP A 101 3.89 -15.48 -46.45
C TRP A 101 3.77 -16.06 -47.85
N ALA A 102 4.07 -15.26 -48.89
CA ALA A 102 4.04 -15.72 -50.28
C ALA A 102 4.94 -14.87 -51.18
N HIS A 103 5.49 -15.49 -52.24
CA HIS A 103 6.10 -14.79 -53.38
C HIS A 103 5.11 -14.83 -54.53
N PHE A 104 4.97 -13.75 -55.30
CA PHE A 104 4.02 -13.65 -56.39
C PHE A 104 4.53 -12.81 -57.55
N GLN A 105 3.94 -13.03 -58.71
CA GLN A 105 4.13 -12.23 -59.92
C GLN A 105 2.77 -11.92 -60.54
N ILE A 106 2.59 -10.70 -61.06
CA ILE A 106 1.42 -10.26 -61.80
C ILE A 106 1.90 -9.80 -63.17
N ASP A 107 1.24 -10.22 -64.24
CA ASP A 107 1.53 -9.76 -65.59
C ASP A 107 0.64 -8.57 -66.02
N GLU A 108 0.83 -8.10 -67.25
CA GLU A 108 0.05 -6.99 -67.83
C GLU A 108 -1.44 -7.30 -67.97
N ASP A 109 -1.82 -8.58 -68.06
CA ASP A 109 -3.21 -9.03 -68.14
C ASP A 109 -3.85 -9.17 -66.73
N GLY A 110 -3.09 -8.90 -65.67
CA GLY A 110 -3.54 -8.97 -64.28
C GLY A 110 -3.61 -10.40 -63.73
N LEU A 111 -2.99 -11.37 -64.39
CA LEU A 111 -2.94 -12.75 -63.94
C LEU A 111 -1.85 -12.92 -62.88
N VAL A 112 -2.26 -13.38 -61.70
CA VAL A 112 -1.38 -13.60 -60.54
C VAL A 112 -0.79 -15.02 -60.60
N THR A 113 0.53 -15.14 -60.53
CA THR A 113 1.26 -16.41 -60.47
C THR A 113 1.98 -16.54 -59.13
N LEU A 114 1.85 -17.69 -58.49
CA LEU A 114 2.52 -18.04 -57.24
C LEU A 114 3.46 -19.23 -57.49
N PRO A 115 4.78 -19.11 -57.25
CA PRO A 115 5.71 -20.22 -57.50
C PRO A 115 5.34 -21.50 -56.73
N ALA A 116 4.83 -21.34 -55.51
CA ALA A 116 4.60 -22.42 -54.56
C ALA A 116 3.26 -23.16 -54.74
N VAL A 117 2.32 -22.60 -55.51
CA VAL A 117 0.96 -23.17 -55.68
C VAL A 117 0.75 -23.55 -57.14
N SER A 118 0.35 -24.79 -57.39
CA SER A 118 0.03 -25.28 -58.74
C SER A 118 -1.47 -25.24 -58.98
N GLU A 119 -1.93 -24.34 -59.87
CA GLU A 119 -3.36 -24.14 -60.20
C GLU A 119 -4.06 -25.40 -60.75
N ARG A 120 -3.29 -26.37 -61.26
CA ARG A 120 -3.82 -27.57 -61.95
C ARG A 120 -3.75 -28.84 -61.10
N PHE A 121 -3.01 -28.84 -59.99
CA PHE A 121 -2.86 -30.00 -59.10
C PHE A 121 -3.00 -29.58 -57.61
N PRO A 122 -4.24 -29.33 -57.14
CA PRO A 122 -4.51 -28.94 -55.75
C PRO A 122 -4.04 -29.95 -54.72
N GLU A 123 -3.93 -31.23 -55.11
CA GLU A 123 -3.54 -32.37 -54.26
C GLU A 123 -2.09 -32.31 -53.74
N LEU A 124 -1.27 -31.40 -54.29
CA LEU A 124 0.12 -31.16 -53.90
C LEU A 124 0.27 -29.88 -53.04
N THR A 125 -0.83 -29.20 -52.74
CA THR A 125 -0.88 -27.92 -52.02
C THR A 125 -1.53 -28.16 -50.66
N SER A 126 -1.04 -27.56 -49.57
CA SER A 126 -1.70 -27.71 -48.27
C SER A 126 -3.02 -26.94 -48.25
N ASP A 127 -4.03 -27.44 -47.51
CA ASP A 127 -5.34 -26.76 -47.38
C ASP A 127 -5.21 -25.31 -46.87
N ALA A 128 -4.15 -25.00 -46.10
CA ALA A 128 -3.86 -23.65 -45.62
C ALA A 128 -3.34 -22.72 -46.74
N ASP A 129 -2.48 -23.23 -47.62
CA ASP A 129 -1.92 -22.47 -48.74
C ASP A 129 -2.98 -22.21 -49.83
N LEU A 130 -3.93 -23.15 -50.00
CA LEU A 130 -5.06 -23.02 -50.94
C LEU A 130 -6.11 -21.99 -50.47
N VAL A 131 -6.32 -21.85 -49.15
CA VAL A 131 -7.20 -20.81 -48.58
C VAL A 131 -6.54 -19.43 -48.64
N ALA A 132 -5.23 -19.35 -48.39
CA ALA A 132 -4.43 -18.14 -48.61
C ALA A 132 -4.46 -17.70 -50.09
N PHE A 133 -4.33 -18.66 -51.01
CA PHE A 133 -4.45 -18.48 -52.47
C PHE A 133 -5.78 -17.83 -52.89
N CYS A 134 -6.92 -18.37 -52.46
CA CYS A 134 -8.25 -17.85 -52.83
C CYS A 134 -8.54 -16.44 -52.28
N SER A 135 -7.92 -16.04 -51.16
CA SER A 135 -8.08 -14.70 -50.58
C SER A 135 -7.25 -13.63 -51.31
N ILE A 136 -6.07 -13.98 -51.82
CA ILE A 136 -5.15 -13.04 -52.50
C ILE A 136 -5.61 -12.73 -53.94
N LEU A 137 -6.08 -13.76 -54.66
CA LEU A 137 -6.41 -13.69 -56.09
C LEU A 137 -7.65 -12.82 -56.40
N GLY A 138 -8.60 -12.73 -55.48
CA GLY A 138 -9.80 -11.90 -55.66
C GLY A 138 -9.57 -10.39 -55.49
N GLU A 139 -8.45 -9.97 -54.91
CA GLU A 139 -8.24 -8.58 -54.47
C GLU A 139 -7.07 -7.88 -55.18
N LEU A 140 -6.01 -8.61 -55.55
CA LEU A 140 -4.89 -8.03 -56.32
C LEU A 140 -5.29 -7.52 -57.71
N GLN A 141 -6.37 -8.04 -58.30
CA GLN A 141 -6.87 -7.59 -59.61
C GLN A 141 -7.40 -6.14 -59.62
N HIS A 142 -7.60 -5.52 -58.45
CA HIS A 142 -8.15 -4.16 -58.34
C HIS A 142 -7.19 -3.09 -57.80
N VAL A 143 -5.96 -3.45 -57.39
CA VAL A 143 -5.05 -2.54 -56.64
C VAL A 143 -4.09 -1.73 -57.53
N LEU A 144 -3.95 -2.06 -58.83
CA LEU A 144 -3.11 -1.30 -59.77
C LEU A 144 -3.83 -0.06 -60.36
N VAL A 145 -4.29 0.83 -59.48
CA VAL A 145 -4.42 2.26 -59.83
C VAL A 145 -3.43 2.98 -58.92
N LEU A 146 -2.26 3.29 -59.48
CA LEU A 146 -1.16 4.04 -58.88
C LEU A 146 -1.68 5.26 -58.10
N GLY A 147 -1.76 5.12 -56.78
CA GLY A 147 -2.01 6.20 -55.84
C GLY A 147 -0.69 6.69 -55.26
N GLU A 148 -0.39 7.96 -55.51
CA GLU A 148 0.64 8.86 -54.96
C GLU A 148 1.81 8.23 -54.16
N GLU A 149 3.02 8.44 -54.69
CA GLU A 149 4.30 8.15 -54.01
C GLU A 149 4.34 8.73 -52.58
N PRO A 150 4.58 7.91 -51.54
CA PRO A 150 5.08 8.44 -50.29
C PRO A 150 6.56 8.78 -50.48
N ALA A 151 6.88 10.06 -50.31
CA ALA A 151 8.23 10.61 -50.37
C ALA A 151 9.18 9.90 -49.39
N HIS A 152 9.96 8.94 -49.89
CA HIS A 152 11.08 8.36 -49.17
C HIS A 152 12.39 8.63 -49.92
N THR A 153 13.36 9.14 -49.17
CA THR A 153 14.72 9.40 -49.60
C THR A 153 15.38 8.10 -50.08
N VAL A 154 15.63 8.02 -51.38
CA VAL A 154 16.37 6.95 -52.05
C VAL A 154 17.73 6.75 -51.38
N SER A 155 17.93 5.60 -50.75
CA SER A 155 19.26 5.16 -50.31
C SER A 155 20.01 4.64 -51.54
N ALA A 156 21.28 5.03 -51.67
CA ALA A 156 22.14 4.82 -52.84
C ALA A 156 22.52 3.35 -53.17
N ALA A 157 21.75 2.37 -52.68
CA ALA A 157 21.97 0.93 -52.91
C ALA A 157 20.97 0.28 -53.90
N ASP A 158 19.93 1.00 -54.31
CA ASP A 158 18.90 0.50 -55.21
C ASP A 158 19.25 0.88 -56.67
N GLU A 159 20.31 0.27 -57.21
CA GLU A 159 20.64 0.40 -58.63
C GLU A 159 19.73 -0.50 -59.48
N GLU A 160 19.13 0.09 -60.51
CA GLU A 160 18.43 -0.64 -61.57
C GLU A 160 19.35 -1.75 -62.12
N ARG A 161 18.86 -3.00 -62.12
CA ARG A 161 19.64 -4.14 -62.60
C ARG A 161 19.25 -4.49 -64.03
N LEU A 162 20.24 -4.51 -64.92
CA LEU A 162 20.07 -4.94 -66.30
C LEU A 162 20.53 -6.39 -66.44
N LEU A 163 19.60 -7.28 -66.77
CA LEU A 163 19.93 -8.65 -67.19
C LEU A 163 20.00 -8.67 -68.71
N THR A 164 21.20 -8.92 -69.25
CA THR A 164 21.41 -9.05 -70.69
C THR A 164 21.43 -10.52 -71.09
N LEU A 165 20.55 -10.91 -71.99
CA LEU A 165 20.42 -12.25 -72.56
C LEU A 165 20.77 -12.21 -74.05
N THR A 166 21.23 -13.32 -74.59
CA THR A 166 21.36 -13.56 -76.03
C THR A 166 19.98 -13.83 -76.65
N GLY A 167 19.83 -13.62 -77.95
CA GLY A 167 18.58 -13.93 -78.67
C GLY A 167 18.14 -15.39 -78.54
N SER A 168 19.08 -16.34 -78.51
CA SER A 168 18.79 -17.76 -78.31
C SER A 168 18.33 -18.09 -76.88
N GLU A 169 18.90 -17.44 -75.85
CA GLU A 169 18.45 -17.60 -74.46
C GLU A 169 17.03 -17.04 -74.29
N TRP A 170 16.71 -15.95 -74.97
CA TRP A 170 15.36 -15.38 -74.96
C TRP A 170 14.34 -16.28 -75.67
N GLU A 171 14.66 -16.82 -76.85
CA GLU A 171 13.78 -17.78 -77.55
C GLU A 171 13.49 -19.03 -76.71
N GLN A 172 14.47 -19.51 -75.94
CA GLN A 172 14.28 -20.63 -75.01
C GLN A 172 13.36 -20.28 -73.84
N ILE A 173 13.46 -19.06 -73.30
CA ILE A 173 12.55 -18.56 -72.26
C ILE A 173 11.11 -18.48 -72.80
N LEU A 174 10.92 -17.97 -74.02
CA LEU A 174 9.61 -17.93 -74.67
C LEU A 174 9.01 -19.32 -74.88
N LEU A 175 9.83 -20.28 -75.34
CA LEU A 175 9.43 -21.68 -75.49
C LEU A 175 9.05 -22.30 -74.13
N ALA A 176 9.84 -22.05 -73.08
CA ALA A 176 9.54 -22.54 -71.74
C ALA A 176 8.25 -21.93 -71.17
N ASP A 177 8.01 -20.63 -71.38
CA ASP A 177 6.79 -19.94 -70.95
C ASP A 177 5.55 -20.48 -71.68
N SER A 178 5.65 -20.77 -72.99
CA SER A 178 4.57 -21.42 -73.76
C SER A 178 4.27 -22.85 -73.27
N VAL A 179 5.31 -23.60 -72.91
CA VAL A 179 5.16 -24.94 -72.32
C VAL A 179 4.52 -24.82 -70.95
N TYR A 180 4.96 -23.88 -70.12
CA TYR A 180 4.36 -23.58 -68.83
C TYR A 180 2.88 -23.22 -68.99
N ALA A 181 2.54 -22.32 -69.92
CA ALA A 181 1.17 -21.93 -70.22
C ALA A 181 0.30 -23.11 -70.67
N SER A 182 0.81 -23.99 -71.53
CA SER A 182 0.11 -25.22 -71.92
C SER A 182 -0.13 -26.20 -70.76
N ILE A 183 0.80 -26.24 -69.80
CA ILE A 183 0.76 -27.10 -68.60
C ILE A 183 -0.13 -26.48 -67.52
N THR A 184 -0.24 -25.16 -67.41
CA THR A 184 -1.09 -24.48 -66.42
C THR A 184 -2.47 -24.14 -66.95
N GLY A 185 -2.68 -24.16 -68.28
CA GLY A 185 -3.94 -23.77 -68.92
C GLY A 185 -4.09 -22.25 -69.11
N ARG A 186 -3.00 -21.49 -68.91
CA ARG A 186 -2.92 -20.06 -69.18
C ARG A 186 -3.02 -19.81 -70.69
N GLN A 187 -3.81 -18.82 -71.11
CA GLN A 187 -3.81 -18.40 -72.52
C GLN A 187 -2.48 -17.70 -72.82
N ASP A 188 -1.84 -18.07 -73.93
CA ASP A 188 -0.65 -17.37 -74.41
C ASP A 188 -1.01 -15.90 -74.64
N GLY A 189 -0.46 -15.01 -73.81
CA GLY A 189 -0.48 -13.58 -74.07
C GLY A 189 0.20 -13.37 -75.43
N ALA A 190 -0.47 -12.69 -76.35
CA ALA A 190 0.06 -12.47 -77.69
C ALA A 190 1.42 -11.77 -77.56
N ALA A 191 2.51 -12.49 -77.88
CA ALA A 191 3.85 -11.94 -77.84
C ALA A 191 3.89 -10.66 -78.68
N SER A 192 4.04 -9.50 -78.03
CA SER A 192 4.25 -8.25 -78.75
C SER A 192 5.56 -8.36 -79.52
N PRO A 193 5.60 -7.92 -80.79
CA PRO A 193 6.81 -8.01 -81.60
C PRO A 193 7.94 -7.24 -80.91
N VAL A 194 9.03 -7.95 -80.66
CA VAL A 194 10.27 -7.45 -80.05
C VAL A 194 10.65 -6.10 -80.68
N THR A 195 10.66 -5.02 -79.88
CA THR A 195 11.30 -3.78 -80.34
C THR A 195 12.81 -4.04 -80.35
N PRO A 196 13.53 -3.89 -81.48
CA PRO A 196 14.90 -4.36 -81.57
C PRO A 196 15.81 -3.50 -80.69
N GLY A 197 16.33 -4.08 -79.61
CA GLY A 197 17.66 -3.75 -79.12
C GLY A 197 18.71 -4.24 -80.13
N GLU A 198 19.98 -3.85 -79.93
CA GLU A 198 21.10 -4.26 -80.79
C GLU A 198 21.01 -5.74 -81.24
N PRO A 199 21.30 -6.05 -82.51
CA PRO A 199 21.01 -7.36 -83.09
C PRO A 199 21.66 -8.49 -82.27
N GLY A 200 20.80 -9.30 -81.64
CA GLY A 200 21.18 -10.51 -80.90
C GLY A 200 21.20 -10.40 -79.36
N ARG A 201 20.82 -9.26 -78.76
CA ARG A 201 20.73 -9.11 -77.29
C ARG A 201 19.37 -8.62 -76.81
N VAL A 202 18.83 -9.28 -75.79
CA VAL A 202 17.61 -8.91 -75.09
C VAL A 202 17.98 -8.37 -73.72
N VAL A 203 17.47 -7.19 -73.36
CA VAL A 203 17.73 -6.55 -72.07
C VAL A 203 16.46 -6.58 -71.23
N ILE A 204 16.56 -7.14 -70.04
CA ILE A 204 15.50 -7.14 -69.04
C ILE A 204 15.88 -6.15 -67.95
N ARG A 205 15.01 -5.17 -67.70
CA ARG A 205 15.24 -4.13 -66.68
C ARG A 205 14.50 -4.53 -65.41
N ILE A 206 15.23 -4.71 -64.32
CA ILE A 206 14.68 -5.09 -63.01
C ILE A 206 14.79 -3.86 -62.11
N LEU A 207 13.65 -3.27 -61.76
CA LEU A 207 13.59 -2.13 -60.83
C LEU A 207 13.80 -2.60 -59.38
N PRO A 208 14.20 -1.67 -58.48
CA PRO A 208 14.36 -1.99 -57.06
C PRO A 208 13.04 -2.38 -56.38
N LEU A 209 13.17 -3.17 -55.30
CA LEU A 209 12.05 -3.55 -54.44
C LEU A 209 11.71 -2.43 -53.47
N HIS A 210 10.44 -2.04 -53.45
CA HIS A 210 9.90 -1.03 -52.53
C HIS A 210 8.79 -1.61 -51.66
N TRP A 211 8.73 -1.16 -50.41
CA TRP A 211 7.69 -1.53 -49.46
C TRP A 211 6.37 -0.85 -49.80
N HIS A 212 5.30 -1.64 -49.81
CA HIS A 212 3.94 -1.21 -50.08
C HIS A 212 2.98 -1.87 -49.09
N THR A 213 1.88 -1.18 -48.79
CA THR A 213 0.77 -1.74 -48.01
C THR A 213 -0.28 -2.27 -48.98
N LEU A 214 -0.54 -3.57 -48.93
CA LEU A 214 -1.65 -4.20 -49.64
C LEU A 214 -2.83 -4.33 -48.68
N VAL A 215 -4.04 -4.04 -49.14
CA VAL A 215 -5.26 -4.28 -48.36
C VAL A 215 -5.83 -5.61 -48.79
N LEU A 216 -5.80 -6.59 -47.90
CA LEU A 216 -6.41 -7.90 -48.11
C LEU A 216 -7.71 -8.02 -47.30
N GLY A 217 -8.56 -8.99 -47.60
CA GLY A 217 -9.80 -9.26 -46.88
C GLY A 217 -9.58 -9.67 -45.42
N SER A 218 -8.39 -10.17 -45.11
CA SER A 218 -7.91 -10.44 -43.74
C SER A 218 -7.35 -9.21 -43.01
N GLY A 219 -7.18 -8.09 -43.72
CA GLY A 219 -6.56 -6.86 -43.21
C GLY A 219 -5.37 -6.40 -44.06
N PRO A 220 -4.71 -5.30 -43.65
CA PRO A 220 -3.52 -4.85 -44.35
C PRO A 220 -2.37 -5.85 -44.23
N ALA A 221 -1.58 -6.00 -45.29
CA ALA A 221 -0.35 -6.78 -45.33
C ALA A 221 0.78 -5.94 -45.94
N LEU A 222 2.01 -6.17 -45.46
CA LEU A 222 3.20 -5.49 -45.97
C LEU A 222 3.74 -6.31 -47.14
N ALA A 223 4.02 -5.68 -48.28
CA ALA A 223 4.63 -6.35 -49.43
C ALA A 223 5.82 -5.56 -49.98
N ALA A 224 6.85 -6.26 -50.43
CA ALA A 224 7.92 -5.65 -51.21
C ALA A 224 7.65 -5.92 -52.69
N LEU A 225 7.47 -4.87 -53.48
CA LEU A 225 7.09 -4.92 -54.89
C LEU A 225 8.15 -4.27 -55.77
N ARG A 226 8.35 -4.81 -56.98
CA ARG A 226 9.17 -4.22 -58.05
C ARG A 226 8.53 -4.45 -59.40
N GLU A 227 8.87 -3.61 -60.36
CA GLU A 227 8.57 -3.84 -61.76
C GLU A 227 9.75 -4.52 -62.47
N VAL A 228 9.43 -5.45 -63.38
CA VAL A 228 10.40 -6.07 -64.28
C VAL A 228 9.93 -5.85 -65.71
N HIS A 229 10.69 -5.06 -66.47
CA HIS A 229 10.36 -4.71 -67.85
C HIS A 229 11.01 -5.72 -68.77
N THR A 230 10.18 -6.52 -69.43
CA THR A 230 10.59 -7.50 -70.45
C THR A 230 10.12 -7.06 -71.83
N PRO A 231 10.66 -7.62 -72.93
CA PRO A 231 10.14 -7.35 -74.28
C PRO A 231 8.66 -7.70 -74.49
N ASN A 232 8.10 -8.59 -73.66
CA ASN A 232 6.71 -9.04 -73.75
C ASN A 232 5.75 -8.23 -72.87
N GLY A 233 6.28 -7.30 -72.07
CA GLY A 233 5.48 -6.50 -71.14
C GLY A 233 6.14 -6.31 -69.76
N VAL A 234 5.45 -5.58 -68.91
CA VAL A 234 5.81 -5.29 -67.53
C VAL A 234 5.24 -6.34 -66.59
N LEU A 235 6.11 -6.89 -65.73
CA LEU A 235 5.72 -7.83 -64.67
C LEU A 235 5.86 -7.13 -63.32
N LEU A 236 4.82 -7.17 -62.48
CA LEU A 236 4.92 -6.76 -61.07
C LEU A 236 5.28 -7.98 -60.23
N GLN A 237 6.38 -7.91 -59.49
CA GLN A 237 6.90 -9.03 -58.72
C GLN A 237 7.16 -8.65 -57.28
N GLY A 238 6.97 -9.59 -56.37
CA GLY A 238 7.19 -9.30 -54.97
C GLY A 238 6.95 -10.45 -54.03
N PHE A 239 7.07 -10.13 -52.75
CA PHE A 239 6.68 -11.02 -51.67
C PHE A 239 5.86 -10.27 -50.62
N ALA A 240 4.94 -10.99 -49.98
CA ALA A 240 4.09 -10.48 -48.92
C ALA A 240 4.54 -11.00 -47.54
N VAL A 241 4.38 -10.15 -46.54
CA VAL A 241 4.63 -10.39 -45.12
C VAL A 241 3.32 -10.15 -44.39
N ALA A 242 2.81 -11.20 -43.75
CA ALA A 242 1.57 -11.15 -42.97
C ALA A 242 1.86 -10.65 -41.54
N PRO A 243 1.01 -9.80 -40.93
CA PRO A 243 1.18 -9.36 -39.55
C PRO A 243 1.30 -10.49 -38.54
N GLU A 244 0.57 -11.59 -38.73
CA GLU A 244 0.59 -12.77 -37.85
C GLU A 244 1.97 -13.45 -37.84
N ALA A 245 2.60 -13.55 -39.00
CA ALA A 245 3.95 -14.11 -39.15
C ALA A 245 5.00 -13.25 -38.44
N VAL A 246 4.84 -11.92 -38.51
CA VAL A 246 5.69 -10.96 -37.77
C VAL A 246 5.53 -11.14 -36.27
N ILE A 247 4.30 -11.21 -35.77
CA ILE A 247 4.01 -11.40 -34.34
C ILE A 247 4.59 -12.74 -33.85
N GLN A 248 4.42 -13.80 -34.63
CA GLN A 248 4.97 -15.13 -34.30
C GLN A 248 6.51 -15.13 -34.27
N TRP A 249 7.15 -14.45 -35.22
CA TRP A 249 8.62 -14.35 -35.29
C TRP A 249 9.21 -13.49 -34.15
N LEU A 250 8.55 -12.38 -33.81
CA LEU A 250 8.92 -11.57 -32.65
C LEU A 250 8.84 -12.37 -31.34
N GLY A 251 7.94 -13.35 -31.29
CA GLY A 251 7.78 -14.28 -30.19
C GLY A 251 7.09 -13.66 -28.98
N ALA A 252 7.05 -14.44 -27.88
CA ALA A 252 6.45 -13.98 -26.63
C ALA A 252 7.31 -12.87 -25.99
N GLY A 253 6.69 -11.70 -25.84
CA GLY A 253 7.28 -10.54 -25.21
C GLY A 253 6.83 -10.27 -23.78
N ALA A 254 7.36 -9.20 -23.19
CA ALA A 254 6.84 -8.65 -21.94
C ALA A 254 5.39 -8.16 -22.09
N LEU A 255 5.06 -7.63 -23.26
CA LEU A 255 3.72 -7.20 -23.64
C LEU A 255 3.39 -7.71 -25.06
N PRO A 256 2.10 -7.95 -25.35
CA PRO A 256 1.65 -8.22 -26.70
C PRO A 256 1.90 -7.00 -27.59
N VAL A 257 2.32 -7.26 -28.82
CA VAL A 257 2.58 -6.22 -29.83
C VAL A 257 1.70 -6.47 -31.04
N GLU A 258 1.26 -5.41 -31.67
CA GLU A 258 0.52 -5.41 -32.93
C GLU A 258 1.35 -4.73 -34.01
N PHE A 259 1.25 -5.22 -35.24
CA PHE A 259 1.98 -4.70 -36.40
C PHE A 259 0.97 -4.16 -37.41
N SER A 260 0.98 -2.84 -37.63
CA SER A 260 -0.09 -2.16 -38.37
C SER A 260 0.46 -1.00 -39.23
N PRO A 261 -0.16 -0.71 -40.39
CA PRO A 261 0.14 0.51 -41.17
C PRO A 261 -0.63 1.73 -40.67
N ALA A 262 -1.64 1.54 -39.81
CA ALA A 262 -2.51 2.59 -39.33
C ALA A 262 -1.91 3.29 -38.09
N PRO A 263 -2.30 4.54 -37.81
CA PRO A 263 -1.98 5.17 -36.53
C PRO A 263 -2.57 4.34 -35.38
N PRO A 264 -1.97 4.43 -34.17
CA PRO A 264 -2.34 3.58 -33.07
C PRO A 264 -3.82 3.67 -32.73
N ALA A 265 -4.43 2.53 -32.43
CA ALA A 265 -5.87 2.45 -32.09
C ALA A 265 -6.20 3.22 -30.80
N SER A 266 -5.21 3.43 -29.94
CA SER A 266 -5.34 4.12 -28.65
C SER A 266 -4.28 5.20 -28.47
N SER A 267 -4.69 6.37 -27.96
CA SER A 267 -3.76 7.45 -27.60
C SER A 267 -2.80 7.07 -26.46
N ALA A 268 -3.07 5.98 -25.74
CA ALA A 268 -2.23 5.46 -24.68
C ALA A 268 -1.26 4.36 -25.15
N ALA A 269 -1.34 3.94 -26.43
CA ALA A 269 -0.44 2.94 -26.98
C ALA A 269 0.98 3.50 -27.11
N VAL A 270 1.97 2.64 -26.87
CA VAL A 270 3.37 2.96 -27.13
C VAL A 270 3.71 2.41 -28.51
N THR A 271 4.20 3.27 -29.39
CA THR A 271 4.47 2.94 -30.80
C THR A 271 5.93 3.14 -31.16
N ALA A 272 6.47 2.28 -32.02
CA ALA A 272 7.74 2.52 -32.71
C ALA A 272 7.61 2.23 -34.20
N VAL A 273 8.21 3.07 -35.04
CA VAL A 273 8.21 2.92 -36.49
C VAL A 273 9.20 1.82 -36.88
N VAL A 274 8.76 0.91 -37.75
CA VAL A 274 9.61 -0.09 -38.38
C VAL A 274 10.27 0.57 -39.59
N ALA A 275 11.60 0.65 -39.58
CA ALA A 275 12.35 1.43 -40.56
C ALA A 275 12.06 0.98 -42.00
N ALA A 276 11.97 1.96 -42.91
CA ALA A 276 11.76 1.81 -44.36
C ALA A 276 10.42 1.20 -44.81
N THR A 277 9.57 0.67 -43.92
CA THR A 277 8.29 0.07 -44.30
C THR A 277 7.10 1.02 -44.17
N GLY A 278 7.20 2.06 -43.34
CA GLY A 278 6.09 2.96 -43.00
C GLY A 278 5.10 2.37 -41.98
N TRP A 279 5.32 1.13 -41.54
CA TRP A 279 4.48 0.46 -40.54
C TRP A 279 4.99 0.71 -39.13
N ILE A 280 4.11 0.52 -38.14
CA ILE A 280 4.43 0.66 -36.73
C ILE A 280 4.25 -0.65 -35.98
N LEU A 281 5.06 -0.84 -34.94
CA LEU A 281 4.76 -1.75 -33.84
C LEU A 281 4.10 -0.96 -32.72
N GLU A 282 2.94 -1.40 -32.26
CA GLU A 282 2.25 -0.82 -31.12
C GLU A 282 2.02 -1.83 -30.00
N THR A 283 1.97 -1.35 -28.77
CA THR A 283 1.61 -2.16 -27.60
C THR A 283 0.72 -1.38 -26.67
N GLU A 284 -0.23 -2.08 -26.03
CA GLU A 284 -1.05 -1.50 -24.97
C GLU A 284 -0.36 -1.67 -23.61
N PRO A 285 0.13 -0.58 -23.00
CA PRO A 285 0.87 -0.67 -21.74
C PRO A 285 -0.05 -0.82 -20.52
N GLY A 286 -1.37 -0.81 -20.70
CA GLY A 286 -2.38 -0.70 -19.64
C GLY A 286 -2.14 -1.61 -18.43
N PRO A 287 -1.98 -2.94 -18.62
CA PRO A 287 -1.74 -3.86 -17.53
C PRO A 287 -0.41 -3.62 -16.80
N ALA A 288 0.66 -3.35 -17.55
CA ALA A 288 1.99 -3.13 -16.99
C ALA A 288 2.07 -1.80 -16.22
N LEU A 289 1.56 -0.70 -16.78
CA LEU A 289 1.46 0.58 -16.11
C LEU A 289 0.53 0.52 -14.90
N ALA A 290 -0.58 -0.21 -14.97
CA ALA A 290 -1.46 -0.44 -13.82
C ALA A 290 -0.71 -1.15 -12.68
N SER A 291 0.14 -2.13 -12.99
CA SER A 291 0.98 -2.79 -11.99
C SER A 291 2.05 -1.87 -11.39
N ALA A 292 2.67 -1.00 -12.21
CA ALA A 292 3.67 -0.04 -11.76
C ALA A 292 3.06 1.06 -10.87
N THR A 293 1.91 1.61 -11.27
CA THR A 293 1.16 2.58 -10.46
C THR A 293 0.66 1.97 -9.15
N ALA A 294 0.23 0.70 -9.16
CA ALA A 294 -0.14 -0.01 -7.93
C ALA A 294 1.06 -0.17 -6.98
N ARG A 295 2.24 -0.54 -7.50
CA ARG A 295 3.50 -0.62 -6.73
C ARG A 295 3.89 0.76 -6.16
N GLY A 296 3.80 1.82 -6.97
CA GLY A 296 4.07 3.19 -6.51
C GLY A 296 3.12 3.65 -5.39
N ARG A 297 1.82 3.37 -5.51
CA ARG A 297 0.84 3.63 -4.44
C ARG A 297 1.13 2.84 -3.17
N ALA A 298 1.59 1.60 -3.30
CA ALA A 298 1.94 0.76 -2.16
C ALA A 298 3.10 1.36 -1.34
N GLU A 299 4.14 1.92 -1.99
CA GLU A 299 5.24 2.63 -1.32
C GLU A 299 4.74 3.81 -0.47
N VAL A 300 3.86 4.64 -1.04
CA VAL A 300 3.27 5.79 -0.33
C VAL A 300 2.41 5.32 0.86
N LEU A 301 1.61 4.28 0.66
CA LEU A 301 0.78 3.70 1.72
C LEU A 301 1.62 3.08 2.83
N GLN A 302 2.71 2.39 2.49
CA GLN A 302 3.63 1.81 3.45
C GLN A 302 4.29 2.90 4.29
N PHE A 303 4.78 3.99 3.68
CA PHE A 303 5.30 5.13 4.43
C PHE A 303 4.25 5.69 5.39
N ARG A 304 3.01 5.95 4.92
CA ARG A 304 1.93 6.48 5.75
C ARG A 304 1.60 5.58 6.93
N ARG A 305 1.57 4.25 6.74
CA ARG A 305 1.32 3.27 7.81
C ARG A 305 2.44 3.27 8.84
N THR A 306 3.70 3.21 8.39
CA THR A 306 4.87 3.22 9.27
C THR A 306 4.96 4.54 10.05
N PHE A 307 4.73 5.67 9.38
CA PHE A 307 4.67 6.99 10.02
C PHE A 307 3.55 7.05 11.07
N ALA A 308 2.33 6.65 10.73
CA ALA A 308 1.20 6.69 11.67
C ALA A 308 1.47 5.83 12.91
N PHE A 309 2.02 4.62 12.74
CA PHE A 309 2.34 3.73 13.85
C PHE A 309 3.41 4.32 14.77
N THR A 310 4.54 4.75 14.20
CA THR A 310 5.67 5.30 14.97
C THR A 310 5.35 6.64 15.61
N ALA A 311 4.67 7.55 14.91
CA ALA A 311 4.22 8.83 15.47
C ALA A 311 3.23 8.61 16.63
N SER A 312 2.31 7.66 16.51
CA SER A 312 1.38 7.29 17.59
C SER A 312 2.13 6.73 18.80
N ALA A 313 3.12 5.85 18.59
CA ALA A 313 3.92 5.29 19.67
C ALA A 313 4.72 6.38 20.42
N VAL A 314 5.36 7.31 19.70
CA VAL A 314 6.10 8.43 20.29
C VAL A 314 5.15 9.37 21.05
N PHE A 315 3.97 9.65 20.50
CA PHE A 315 2.97 10.48 21.18
C PHE A 315 2.47 9.84 22.48
N LEU A 316 2.15 8.54 22.45
CA LEU A 316 1.74 7.79 23.64
C LEU A 316 2.83 7.76 24.71
N ALA A 317 4.08 7.55 24.31
CA ALA A 317 5.21 7.60 25.24
C ALA A 317 5.37 8.98 25.89
N ALA A 318 5.28 10.06 25.09
CA ALA A 318 5.35 11.43 25.60
C ALA A 318 4.18 11.74 26.56
N ALA A 319 2.97 11.31 26.22
CA ALA A 319 1.79 11.46 27.08
C ALA A 319 1.94 10.70 28.41
N ALA A 320 2.48 9.47 28.37
CA ALA A 320 2.77 8.68 29.56
C ALA A 320 3.78 9.38 30.48
N VAL A 321 4.87 9.93 29.92
CA VAL A 321 5.87 10.68 30.69
C VAL A 321 5.23 11.89 31.37
N VAL A 322 4.43 12.68 30.65
CA VAL A 322 3.72 13.83 31.22
C VAL A 322 2.77 13.38 32.33
N TRP A 323 2.02 12.30 32.12
CA TRP A 323 1.11 11.75 33.12
C TRP A 323 1.86 11.32 34.40
N ILE A 324 2.98 10.61 34.27
CA ILE A 324 3.83 10.21 35.42
C ILE A 324 4.31 11.44 36.19
N LEU A 325 4.81 12.46 35.50
CA LEU A 325 5.28 13.70 36.15
C LEU A 325 4.16 14.39 36.94
N PHE A 326 2.94 14.44 36.40
CA PHE A 326 1.78 14.98 37.09
C PHE A 326 1.41 14.18 38.35
N GLN A 327 1.45 12.84 38.28
CA GLN A 327 1.17 11.98 39.44
C GLN A 327 2.23 12.14 40.53
N MET A 328 3.51 12.19 40.16
CA MET A 328 4.61 12.41 41.09
C MET A 328 4.46 13.74 41.83
N ASP A 329 4.18 14.84 41.11
CA ASP A 329 3.98 16.16 41.71
C ASP A 329 2.73 16.20 42.61
N ARG A 330 1.65 15.52 42.22
CA ARG A 330 0.45 15.38 43.07
C ARG A 330 0.76 14.67 44.38
N LEU A 331 1.48 13.54 44.32
CA LEU A 331 1.87 12.77 45.50
C LEU A 331 2.82 13.57 46.40
N ALA A 332 3.80 14.25 45.81
CA ALA A 332 4.73 15.11 46.53
C ALA A 332 3.98 16.22 47.29
N ARG A 333 3.02 16.89 46.63
CA ARG A 333 2.16 17.91 47.24
C ARG A 333 1.29 17.35 48.37
N GLN A 334 0.76 16.13 48.24
CA GLN A 334 0.01 15.48 49.31
C GLN A 334 0.89 15.18 50.54
N ARG A 335 2.08 14.60 50.33
CA ARG A 335 3.05 14.35 51.41
C ARG A 335 3.49 15.64 52.11
N ALA A 336 3.76 16.70 51.34
CA ALA A 336 4.14 18.00 51.91
C ALA A 336 3.02 18.58 52.79
N ARG A 337 1.76 18.52 52.35
CA ARG A 337 0.60 18.96 53.13
C ARG A 337 0.42 18.15 54.41
N PHE A 338 0.59 16.82 54.33
CA PHE A 338 0.55 15.95 55.50
C PHE A 338 1.62 16.33 56.52
N ALA A 339 2.87 16.49 56.09
CA ALA A 339 3.98 16.86 56.98
C ALA A 339 3.75 18.23 57.63
N ALA A 340 3.26 19.22 56.87
CA ALA A 340 2.95 20.54 57.39
C ALA A 340 1.82 20.50 58.43
N ALA A 341 0.74 19.76 58.17
CA ALA A 341 -0.36 19.58 59.11
C ALA A 341 0.09 18.85 60.39
N ALA A 342 0.90 17.80 60.24
CA ALA A 342 1.46 17.07 61.36
C ALA A 342 2.32 17.97 62.27
N ALA A 343 3.20 18.80 61.68
CA ALA A 343 4.02 19.74 62.43
C ALA A 343 3.16 20.75 63.22
N HIS A 344 2.06 21.23 62.64
CA HIS A 344 1.16 22.17 63.30
C HIS A 344 0.44 21.56 64.52
N GLU A 345 -0.06 20.32 64.36
CA GLU A 345 -0.75 19.58 65.42
C GLU A 345 0.17 19.20 66.58
N LEU A 346 1.47 19.00 66.32
CA LEU A 346 2.47 18.72 67.37
C LEU A 346 2.95 20.00 68.08
N LYS A 347 3.12 21.12 67.35
CA LYS A 347 3.64 22.37 67.91
C LYS A 347 2.78 22.93 69.03
N THR A 348 1.46 22.84 68.88
CA THR A 348 0.48 23.40 69.85
C THR A 348 0.60 22.76 71.24
N PRO A 349 0.43 21.42 71.40
CA PRO A 349 0.58 20.77 72.71
C PRO A 349 2.01 20.85 73.26
N LEU A 350 3.03 20.78 72.39
CA LEU A 350 4.42 20.92 72.81
C LEU A 350 4.70 22.29 73.43
N SER A 351 4.16 23.37 72.85
CA SER A 351 4.33 24.73 73.40
C SER A 351 3.64 24.88 74.76
N GLY A 352 2.46 24.27 74.93
CA GLY A 352 1.74 24.24 76.20
C GLY A 352 2.50 23.44 77.27
N LEU A 353 3.07 22.30 76.90
CA LEU A 353 3.88 21.47 77.79
C LEU A 353 5.14 22.23 78.25
N LEU A 354 5.87 22.85 77.31
CA LEU A 354 7.06 23.65 77.63
C LEU A 354 6.73 24.79 78.59
N LEU A 355 5.72 25.62 78.27
CA LEU A 355 5.31 26.76 79.10
C LEU A 355 4.96 26.34 80.54
N HIS A 356 4.13 25.31 80.72
CA HIS A 356 3.73 24.88 82.07
C HIS A 356 4.85 24.14 82.81
N SER A 357 5.77 23.49 82.09
CA SER A 357 6.96 22.89 82.71
C SER A 357 7.96 23.95 83.18
N GLU A 358 8.16 25.03 82.43
CA GLU A 358 9.00 26.17 82.81
C GLU A 358 8.40 26.90 84.02
N MET A 359 7.09 27.16 84.03
CA MET A 359 6.39 27.74 85.18
C MET A 359 6.61 26.93 86.47
N LEU A 360 6.55 25.60 86.37
CA LEU A 360 6.81 24.70 87.50
C LEU A 360 8.28 24.68 87.92
N ALA A 361 9.22 24.69 86.97
CA ALA A 361 10.65 24.60 87.24
C ALA A 361 11.22 25.87 87.88
N GLU A 362 10.76 27.03 87.42
CA GLU A 362 11.25 28.34 87.88
C GLU A 362 10.41 28.92 89.04
N ASN A 363 9.40 28.18 89.53
CA ASN A 363 8.38 28.66 90.47
C ASN A 363 7.70 29.97 90.02
N LEU A 364 7.58 30.15 88.70
CA LEU A 364 6.88 31.28 88.11
C LEU A 364 5.37 31.01 88.14
N GLY A 365 4.62 31.85 88.84
CA GLY A 365 3.17 31.72 89.00
C GLY A 365 2.74 31.58 90.46
N ASP A 366 1.46 31.33 90.67
CA ASP A 366 0.89 31.24 92.01
C ASP A 366 1.21 29.87 92.66
N PRO A 367 1.85 29.83 93.85
CA PRO A 367 2.16 28.60 94.57
C PRO A 367 0.95 27.69 94.82
N GLU A 368 -0.27 28.25 94.91
CA GLU A 368 -1.51 27.49 95.08
C GLU A 368 -1.92 26.75 93.78
N HIS A 369 -1.50 27.25 92.62
CA HIS A 369 -1.86 26.71 91.31
C HIS A 369 -0.87 25.67 90.76
N ARG A 370 0.22 25.35 91.47
CA ARG A 370 1.21 24.34 91.04
C ARG A 370 0.59 22.99 90.67
N LYS A 371 -0.42 22.54 91.42
CA LYS A 371 -1.15 21.30 91.12
C LYS A 371 -1.92 21.39 89.79
N SER A 372 -2.44 22.56 89.45
CA SER A 372 -3.11 22.83 88.17
C SER A 372 -2.13 22.87 87.00
N TYR A 373 -0.95 23.47 87.17
CA TYR A 373 0.10 23.46 86.13
C TYR A 373 0.59 22.03 85.85
N ALA A 374 0.83 21.22 86.89
CA ALA A 374 1.20 19.81 86.73
C ALA A 374 0.11 18.99 86.03
N ALA A 375 -1.17 19.24 86.35
CA ALA A 375 -2.29 18.62 85.64
C ALA A 375 -2.36 19.04 84.17
N THR A 376 -2.00 20.29 83.85
CA THR A 376 -1.96 20.78 82.46
C THR A 376 -0.83 20.14 81.66
N VAL A 377 0.37 20.00 82.25
CA VAL A 377 1.49 19.24 81.64
C VAL A 377 1.08 17.80 81.33
N ALA A 378 0.44 17.11 82.28
CA ALA A 378 -0.04 15.74 82.08
C ALA A 378 -1.07 15.67 80.93
N THR A 379 -2.01 16.61 80.90
CA THR A 379 -3.04 16.68 79.86
C THR A 379 -2.45 16.94 78.47
N GLU A 380 -1.49 17.86 78.35
CA GLU A 380 -0.82 18.15 77.07
C GLU A 380 0.09 16.99 76.62
N ALA A 381 0.73 16.26 77.54
CA ALA A 381 1.50 15.06 77.24
C ALA A 381 0.60 13.91 76.72
N GLU A 382 -0.56 13.67 77.35
CA GLU A 382 -1.54 12.70 76.87
C GLU A 382 -2.12 13.10 75.50
N ARG A 383 -2.37 14.40 75.28
CA ARG A 383 -2.80 14.92 73.99
C ARG A 383 -1.74 14.67 72.91
N LEU A 384 -0.47 14.99 73.18
CA LEU A 384 0.64 14.74 72.27
C LEU A 384 0.78 13.24 71.95
N GLY A 385 0.69 12.37 72.96
CA GLY A 385 0.72 10.92 72.80
C GLY A 385 -0.38 10.41 71.86
N ARG A 386 -1.61 10.92 72.00
CA ARG A 386 -2.72 10.60 71.06
C ARG A 386 -2.44 11.06 69.63
N VAL A 387 -1.88 12.27 69.46
CA VAL A 387 -1.52 12.78 68.12
C VAL A 387 -0.47 11.88 67.46
N VAL A 388 0.57 11.48 68.19
CA VAL A 388 1.61 10.58 67.68
C VAL A 388 1.06 9.19 67.36
N SER A 389 0.24 8.60 68.24
CA SER A 389 -0.38 7.29 67.98
C SER A 389 -1.24 7.32 66.72
N ASN A 390 -2.10 8.34 66.58
CA ASN A 390 -2.95 8.50 65.41
C ASN A 390 -2.14 8.67 64.12
N MET A 391 -0.98 9.34 64.17
CA MET A 391 -0.08 9.45 63.01
C MET A 391 0.55 8.10 62.64
N LEU A 392 0.99 7.31 63.63
CA LEU A 392 1.55 5.98 63.39
C LEU A 392 0.51 5.02 62.82
N ASP A 393 -0.72 5.06 63.33
CA ASP A 393 -1.83 4.24 62.86
C ASP A 393 -2.25 4.63 61.44
N LEU A 394 -2.29 5.93 61.12
CA LEU A 394 -2.52 6.40 59.75
C LEU A 394 -1.39 5.97 58.79
N ALA A 395 -0.12 6.05 59.22
CA ALA A 395 1.01 5.59 58.42
C ALA A 395 1.04 4.06 58.22
N ARG A 396 0.44 3.28 59.13
CA ARG A 396 0.22 1.84 58.97
C ARG A 396 -0.91 1.56 57.99
N LEU A 397 -2.02 2.31 58.09
CA LEU A 397 -3.16 2.25 57.17
C LEU A 397 -2.74 2.55 55.72
N GLU A 398 -1.98 3.63 55.48
CA GLU A 398 -1.54 4.02 54.12
C GLU A 398 -0.61 3.00 53.46
N ARG A 399 0.13 2.22 54.24
CA ARG A 399 1.00 1.13 53.74
C ARG A 399 0.26 -0.20 53.56
N GLY A 400 -1.05 -0.24 53.81
CA GLY A 400 -1.83 -1.47 53.81
C GLY A 400 -1.42 -2.45 54.93
N ALA A 401 -0.73 -1.95 55.96
CA ALA A 401 -0.19 -2.78 57.03
C ALA A 401 -1.19 -3.00 58.19
N LEU A 402 -2.38 -2.39 58.14
CA LEU A 402 -3.43 -2.65 59.12
C LEU A 402 -4.06 -4.03 58.83
N HIS A 403 -3.67 -5.03 59.62
CA HIS A 403 -4.25 -6.36 59.56
C HIS A 403 -5.44 -6.42 60.51
N THR A 404 -6.64 -6.63 59.98
CA THR A 404 -7.84 -6.93 60.77
C THR A 404 -7.99 -8.43 60.93
N TYR A 405 -8.21 -8.90 62.15
CA TYR A 405 -8.39 -10.31 62.46
C TYR A 405 -9.88 -10.63 62.57
N THR A 406 -10.56 -10.69 61.43
CA THR A 406 -12.00 -10.93 61.40
C THR A 406 -12.36 -12.38 61.74
N ARG A 407 -13.28 -12.56 62.69
CA ARG A 407 -13.82 -13.86 63.09
C ARG A 407 -15.35 -13.83 63.15
N PRO A 408 -16.06 -14.97 63.02
CA PRO A 408 -17.50 -15.01 63.22
C PRO A 408 -17.86 -14.55 64.64
N GLY A 409 -18.60 -13.44 64.74
CA GLY A 409 -18.93 -12.78 66.00
C GLY A 409 -20.37 -12.27 66.03
N ASP A 410 -20.77 -11.81 67.21
CA ASP A 410 -22.04 -11.14 67.49
C ASP A 410 -21.77 -9.64 67.63
N LEU A 411 -22.20 -8.87 66.63
CA LEU A 411 -21.99 -7.43 66.60
C LEU A 411 -22.72 -6.72 67.74
N GLY A 412 -23.91 -7.19 68.13
CA GLY A 412 -24.66 -6.60 69.23
C GLY A 412 -23.88 -6.72 70.53
N ARG A 413 -23.33 -7.91 70.79
CA ARG A 413 -22.46 -8.13 71.96
C ARG A 413 -21.18 -7.29 71.91
N ALA A 414 -20.52 -7.20 70.75
CA ALA A 414 -19.31 -6.38 70.60
C ALA A 414 -19.60 -4.90 70.91
N VAL A 415 -20.64 -4.34 70.29
CA VAL A 415 -21.07 -2.94 70.50
C VAL A 415 -21.43 -2.69 71.97
N ASP A 416 -22.22 -3.58 72.59
CA ASP A 416 -22.62 -3.44 74.00
C ASP A 416 -21.41 -3.39 74.94
N GLN A 417 -20.40 -4.25 74.71
CA GLN A 417 -19.18 -4.26 75.50
C GLN A 417 -18.35 -2.98 75.33
N CYS A 418 -18.20 -2.46 74.10
CA CYS A 418 -17.46 -1.23 73.86
C CYS A 418 -18.19 -0.03 74.49
N VAL A 419 -19.51 0.05 74.29
CA VAL A 419 -20.35 1.14 74.83
C VAL A 419 -20.39 1.12 76.35
N ALA A 420 -20.40 -0.07 76.98
CA ALA A 420 -20.32 -0.19 78.44
C ALA A 420 -19.02 0.41 79.01
N ARG A 421 -17.89 0.31 78.30
CA ARG A 421 -16.62 0.95 78.70
C ARG A 421 -16.68 2.47 78.62
N ALA A 422 -17.33 3.00 77.58
CA ALA A 422 -17.48 4.44 77.38
C ALA A 422 -18.56 5.07 78.27
N ARG A 423 -19.57 4.29 78.71
CA ARG A 423 -20.76 4.78 79.42
C ARG A 423 -20.42 5.67 80.61
N ARG A 424 -19.57 5.17 81.53
CA ARG A 424 -19.19 5.92 82.74
C ARG A 424 -18.61 7.29 82.39
N ARG A 425 -17.64 7.33 81.47
CA ARG A 425 -16.98 8.58 81.04
C ARG A 425 -17.97 9.56 80.41
N LEU A 426 -18.89 9.08 79.57
CA LEU A 426 -19.88 9.93 78.89
C LEU A 426 -20.92 10.46 79.88
N GLU A 427 -21.38 9.64 80.82
CA GLU A 427 -22.31 10.04 81.90
C GLU A 427 -21.66 11.05 82.85
N ASP A 428 -20.38 10.84 83.23
CA ASP A 428 -19.60 11.80 84.02
C ASP A 428 -19.43 13.15 83.29
N ALA A 429 -19.43 13.14 81.95
CA ALA A 429 -19.44 14.33 81.12
C ALA A 429 -20.86 14.96 80.96
N GLY A 430 -21.89 14.41 81.60
CA GLY A 430 -23.26 14.91 81.55
C GLY A 430 -24.02 14.54 80.28
N ILE A 431 -23.63 13.46 79.59
CA ILE A 431 -24.29 12.98 78.38
C ILE A 431 -25.30 11.89 78.73
N LYS A 432 -26.54 12.06 78.27
CA LYS A 432 -27.53 10.98 78.28
C LYS A 432 -27.27 10.03 77.12
N LEU A 433 -26.76 8.84 77.44
CA LEU A 433 -26.43 7.80 76.46
C LEU A 433 -27.58 6.79 76.33
N GLU A 434 -28.16 6.68 75.14
CA GLU A 434 -29.20 5.72 74.82
C GLU A 434 -28.64 4.63 73.90
N VAL A 435 -28.92 3.37 74.21
CA VAL A 435 -28.39 2.23 73.45
C VAL A 435 -29.57 1.36 73.02
N SER A 436 -29.70 1.15 71.71
CA SER A 436 -30.75 0.33 71.11
C SER A 436 -30.13 -0.72 70.21
N ILE A 437 -30.20 -1.98 70.63
CA ILE A 437 -29.65 -3.11 69.87
C ILE A 437 -30.82 -4.00 69.46
N SER A 438 -30.95 -4.26 68.16
CA SER A 438 -31.98 -5.17 67.64
C SER A 438 -31.84 -6.55 68.30
N PRO A 439 -32.94 -7.16 68.78
CA PRO A 439 -32.90 -8.46 69.45
C PRO A 439 -32.54 -9.60 68.49
N THR A 440 -32.70 -9.38 67.19
CA THR A 440 -32.33 -10.31 66.12
C THR A 440 -31.27 -9.68 65.24
N LEU A 441 -30.03 -10.15 65.40
CA LEU A 441 -28.90 -9.79 64.55
C LEU A 441 -28.24 -11.07 64.01
N PRO A 442 -28.00 -11.19 62.70
CA PRO A 442 -27.21 -12.28 62.16
C PRO A 442 -25.76 -12.21 62.66
N ARG A 443 -25.09 -13.37 62.75
CA ARG A 443 -23.64 -13.41 62.97
C ARG A 443 -22.89 -12.85 61.76
N ALA A 444 -21.82 -12.13 62.01
CA ALA A 444 -20.99 -11.53 60.97
C ALA A 444 -19.50 -11.77 61.24
N LEU A 445 -18.68 -11.72 60.19
CA LEU A 445 -17.24 -11.68 60.33
C LEU A 445 -16.83 -10.28 60.79
N LEU A 446 -16.23 -10.18 61.97
CA LEU A 446 -15.84 -8.91 62.57
C LEU A 446 -14.58 -9.06 63.40
N ASP A 447 -13.87 -7.95 63.58
CA ASP A 447 -12.75 -7.81 64.48
C ASP A 447 -13.24 -6.97 65.68
N ASP A 448 -13.35 -7.60 66.85
CA ASP A 448 -13.93 -6.98 68.04
C ASP A 448 -13.16 -5.72 68.45
N ASP A 449 -11.82 -5.74 68.32
CA ASP A 449 -10.96 -4.62 68.70
C ASP A 449 -11.11 -3.46 67.70
N ALA A 450 -11.21 -3.76 66.41
CA ALA A 450 -11.47 -2.74 65.38
C ALA A 450 -12.85 -2.09 65.56
N ILE A 451 -13.88 -2.86 65.92
CA ILE A 451 -15.22 -2.33 66.22
C ILE A 451 -15.19 -1.41 67.44
N CYS A 452 -14.53 -1.82 68.52
CA CYS A 452 -14.36 -0.94 69.69
C CYS A 452 -13.58 0.34 69.32
N GLN A 453 -12.52 0.25 68.53
CA GLN A 453 -11.76 1.43 68.11
C GLN A 453 -12.60 2.39 67.25
N ILE A 454 -13.45 1.87 66.35
CA ILE A 454 -14.38 2.70 65.57
C ILE A 454 -15.38 3.39 66.52
N LEU A 455 -15.98 2.65 67.45
CA LEU A 455 -16.95 3.19 68.39
C LEU A 455 -16.33 4.22 69.33
N ASP A 456 -15.14 3.96 69.87
CA ASP A 456 -14.43 4.90 70.73
C ASP A 456 -14.16 6.23 70.00
N ASN A 457 -13.73 6.18 68.73
CA ASN A 457 -13.53 7.37 67.91
C ASN A 457 -14.84 8.15 67.67
N LEU A 458 -15.93 7.45 67.36
CA LEU A 458 -17.23 8.09 67.11
C LEU A 458 -17.84 8.68 68.40
N LEU A 459 -17.76 7.95 69.51
CA LEU A 459 -18.25 8.39 70.81
C LEU A 459 -17.42 9.54 71.38
N ASP A 460 -16.10 9.54 71.17
CA ASP A 460 -15.22 10.67 71.50
C ASP A 460 -15.60 11.93 70.72
N ASN A 461 -15.93 11.77 69.44
CA ASN A 461 -16.38 12.89 68.61
C ASN A 461 -17.74 13.40 69.09
N ALA A 462 -18.69 12.50 69.35
CA ALA A 462 -20.00 12.85 69.89
C ALA A 462 -19.89 13.57 71.24
N GLU A 463 -19.00 13.11 72.13
CA GLU A 463 -18.72 13.82 73.38
C GLU A 463 -18.22 15.24 73.12
N LYS A 464 -17.17 15.41 72.31
CA LYS A 464 -16.57 16.74 72.06
C LYS A 464 -17.56 17.72 71.43
N HIS A 465 -18.36 17.27 70.46
CA HIS A 465 -19.22 18.15 69.67
C HIS A 465 -20.60 18.42 70.30
N THR A 466 -21.01 17.64 71.31
CA THR A 466 -22.23 17.93 72.09
C THR A 466 -22.02 18.94 73.21
N ARG A 467 -20.79 19.37 73.51
CA ARG A 467 -20.50 20.34 74.60
C ARG A 467 -21.35 21.63 74.57
N PRO A 468 -21.69 22.21 73.39
CA PRO A 468 -22.54 23.40 73.34
C PRO A 468 -24.04 23.14 73.55
N ALA A 469 -24.50 21.88 73.59
CA ALA A 469 -25.91 21.55 73.71
C ALA A 469 -26.41 21.70 75.16
N ALA A 470 -27.61 22.28 75.34
CA ALA A 470 -28.23 22.45 76.66
C ALA A 470 -28.54 21.12 77.36
N GLU A 471 -28.93 20.11 76.60
CA GLU A 471 -29.08 18.73 77.06
C GLU A 471 -28.29 17.82 76.13
N ARG A 472 -27.19 17.23 76.60
CA ARG A 472 -26.30 16.43 75.75
C ARG A 472 -26.87 15.02 75.60
N ARG A 473 -27.14 14.59 74.37
CA ARG A 473 -27.68 13.26 74.07
C ARG A 473 -26.88 12.57 72.99
N VAL A 474 -26.60 11.29 73.20
CA VAL A 474 -25.97 10.40 72.22
C VAL A 474 -26.76 9.10 72.17
N GLU A 475 -27.12 8.66 70.98
CA GLU A 475 -27.80 7.38 70.73
C GLU A 475 -26.86 6.45 69.95
N VAL A 476 -26.71 5.22 70.41
CA VAL A 476 -26.06 4.13 69.66
C VAL A 476 -27.12 3.12 69.26
N ARG A 477 -27.30 2.93 67.96
CA ARG A 477 -28.31 2.02 67.40
C ARG A 477 -27.66 0.95 66.55
N VAL A 478 -28.01 -0.32 66.79
CA VAL A 478 -27.56 -1.47 66.01
C VAL A 478 -28.76 -2.16 65.37
N THR A 479 -28.80 -2.17 64.04
CA THR A 479 -29.91 -2.75 63.25
C THR A 479 -29.39 -3.69 62.16
N SER A 480 -30.19 -4.69 61.80
CA SER A 480 -29.98 -5.46 60.57
C SER A 480 -30.71 -4.77 59.42
N GLY A 481 -30.00 -4.45 58.34
CA GLY A 481 -30.59 -4.04 57.06
C GLY A 481 -30.61 -5.19 56.05
N ASP A 482 -31.10 -4.93 54.84
CA ASP A 482 -31.31 -5.96 53.80
C ASP A 482 -30.03 -6.71 53.38
N SER A 483 -28.86 -6.05 53.43
CA SER A 483 -27.58 -6.63 52.98
C SER A 483 -26.41 -6.43 53.93
N ALA A 484 -26.61 -5.76 55.07
CA ALA A 484 -25.54 -5.43 56.00
C ALA A 484 -26.07 -5.13 57.41
N LEU A 485 -25.23 -5.38 58.41
CA LEU A 485 -25.43 -4.84 59.75
C LEU A 485 -25.07 -3.36 59.76
N ARG A 486 -25.86 -2.55 60.47
CA ARG A 486 -25.65 -1.11 60.62
C ARG A 486 -25.46 -0.76 62.09
N VAL A 487 -24.38 -0.05 62.37
CA VAL A 487 -24.12 0.63 63.64
C VAL A 487 -24.23 2.13 63.38
N GLU A 488 -25.11 2.80 64.10
CA GLU A 488 -25.37 4.22 63.99
C GLU A 488 -25.05 4.89 65.33
N VAL A 489 -24.28 5.98 65.29
CA VAL A 489 -24.00 6.83 66.44
C VAL A 489 -24.56 8.21 66.11
N SER A 490 -25.59 8.60 66.83
CA SER A 490 -26.31 9.86 66.62
C SER A 490 -26.09 10.78 67.80
N ASP A 491 -25.75 12.04 67.55
CA ASP A 491 -25.59 13.07 68.57
C ASP A 491 -26.48 14.28 68.26
N ASN A 492 -26.75 15.10 69.28
CA ASN A 492 -27.51 16.33 69.14
C ASN A 492 -26.64 17.60 69.17
N GLY A 493 -25.39 17.50 68.70
CA GLY A 493 -24.50 18.63 68.51
C GLY A 493 -24.95 19.58 67.38
N PRO A 494 -24.13 20.59 67.04
CA PRO A 494 -24.47 21.61 66.04
C PRO A 494 -24.62 21.08 64.60
N GLY A 495 -24.27 19.81 64.38
CA GLY A 495 -24.31 19.16 63.08
C GLY A 495 -23.21 19.64 62.13
N ILE A 496 -23.13 18.99 60.97
CA ILE A 496 -22.05 19.24 60.00
C ILE A 496 -22.64 19.81 58.70
N PRO A 497 -22.18 21.00 58.24
CA PRO A 497 -22.60 21.60 56.99
C PRO A 497 -22.42 20.66 55.79
N ARG A 498 -23.41 20.63 54.88
CA ARG A 498 -23.41 19.70 53.73
C ARG A 498 -22.13 19.71 52.90
N HIS A 499 -21.53 20.89 52.70
CA HIS A 499 -20.31 21.06 51.91
C HIS A 499 -19.05 20.47 52.58
N GLN A 500 -19.07 20.26 53.90
CA GLN A 500 -17.95 19.73 54.67
C GLN A 500 -18.03 18.21 54.88
N ARG A 501 -19.22 17.60 54.74
CA ARG A 501 -19.44 16.15 54.99
C ARG A 501 -18.50 15.24 54.21
N ARG A 502 -18.18 15.57 52.95
CA ARG A 502 -17.26 14.79 52.09
C ARG A 502 -15.79 14.88 52.50
N ARG A 503 -15.46 15.81 53.41
CA ARG A 503 -14.09 16.08 53.86
C ARG A 503 -13.79 15.50 55.24
N LEU A 504 -14.82 15.11 56.02
CA LEU A 504 -14.69 14.64 57.40
C LEU A 504 -13.71 13.48 57.60
N PHE A 505 -13.68 12.56 56.64
CA PHE A 505 -12.81 11.38 56.70
C PHE A 505 -11.44 11.60 56.06
N ARG A 506 -11.11 12.83 55.66
CA ARG A 506 -9.77 13.17 55.18
C ARG A 506 -8.86 13.48 56.38
N PRO A 507 -7.62 12.96 56.41
CA PRO A 507 -6.67 13.28 57.47
C PRO A 507 -6.47 14.79 57.63
N PHE A 508 -6.45 15.25 58.89
CA PHE A 508 -6.17 16.64 59.29
C PHE A 508 -7.14 17.70 58.74
N ASP A 509 -8.32 17.29 58.27
CA ASP A 509 -9.36 18.21 57.80
C ASP A 509 -10.33 18.51 58.96
N ARG A 510 -10.25 19.71 59.53
CA ARG A 510 -11.21 20.17 60.55
C ARG A 510 -12.34 20.94 59.88
N PRO A 511 -13.62 20.56 60.08
CA PRO A 511 -14.73 21.42 59.72
C PRO A 511 -14.60 22.74 60.52
N ALA A 512 -14.53 23.86 59.79
CA ALA A 512 -14.46 25.20 60.35
C ALA A 512 -15.82 25.64 60.90
#